data_AF-A0AA94Y8W0-F1
#
_entry.id   AF-A0AA94Y8W0-F1
#
_cell.length_a   1.000
_cell.length_b   1.000
_cell.length_c   1.000
_cell.angle_alpha   90.00
_cell.angle_beta   90.00
_cell.angle_gamma   90.00
#
_symmetry.space_group_name_H-M   'P 1'
#
loop_
_entity.id
_entity.type
_entity.pdbx_description
1 polymer ?
#
loop_
_entity_poly.entity_id
_entity_poly.type
_entity_poly.pdbx_seq_one_letter_code
_entity_poly.pdbx_strand_id
1 'polypeptide(L)'
;MTRYEIEQGLDALYRDLDNVQNMDEETARRVYNVDCKADIIEVIEEEIDTYEAILSGPDTDEDNDMDYDALCLIQGLSRYA
;
A
#
# COMPACT_ATOMS: atom_id res chain seq x y z
N MET A 1 -13.63 -0.80 0.99
CA MET A 1 -12.78 -1.83 0.39
C MET A 1 -12.23 -2.70 1.49
N THR A 2 -12.31 -4.01 1.31
CA THR A 2 -11.62 -4.98 2.14
C THR A 2 -10.17 -5.07 1.70
N ARG A 3 -9.29 -5.49 2.61
CA ARG A 3 -7.87 -5.72 2.31
C ARG A 3 -7.66 -6.60 1.06
N TYR A 4 -8.46 -7.64 0.93
CA TYR A 4 -8.44 -8.57 -0.20
C TYR A 4 -8.75 -7.90 -1.55
N GLU A 5 -9.71 -6.97 -1.58
CA GLU A 5 -10.03 -6.22 -2.80
C GLU A 5 -8.88 -5.30 -3.22
N ILE A 6 -8.14 -4.74 -2.25
CA ILE A 6 -6.99 -3.87 -2.50
C ILE A 6 -5.80 -4.70 -2.99
N GLU A 7 -5.53 -5.85 -2.37
CA GLU A 7 -4.49 -6.78 -2.81
C GLU A 7 -4.75 -7.29 -4.25
N GLN A 8 -6.01 -7.61 -4.59
CA GLN A 8 -6.38 -7.97 -5.97
C GLN A 8 -6.20 -6.80 -6.95
N GLY A 9 -6.52 -5.58 -6.53
CA GLY A 9 -6.27 -4.37 -7.32
C GLY A 9 -4.79 -4.16 -7.60
N LEU A 10 -3.94 -4.32 -6.58
CA LEU A 10 -2.49 -4.26 -6.72
C LEU A 10 -1.94 -5.31 -7.67
N ASP A 11 -2.36 -6.56 -7.53
CA ASP A 11 -1.93 -7.63 -8.44
C ASP A 11 -2.29 -7.32 -9.91
N ALA A 12 -3.45 -6.69 -10.14
CA ALA A 12 -3.84 -6.24 -11.47
C ALA A 12 -2.94 -5.09 -11.97
N LEU A 13 -2.67 -4.09 -11.13
CA LEU A 13 -1.79 -2.96 -11.47
C LEU A 13 -0.36 -3.42 -11.77
N TYR A 14 0.19 -4.33 -10.97
CA TYR A 14 1.50 -4.93 -11.23
C TYR A 14 1.57 -5.67 -12.56
N ARG A 15 0.49 -6.37 -12.93
CA ARG A 15 0.39 -7.05 -14.23
C ARG A 15 0.29 -6.05 -15.38
N ASP A 16 -0.46 -4.97 -15.19
CA ASP A 16 -0.57 -3.92 -16.19
C ASP A 16 0.75 -3.17 -16.37
N LEU A 17 1.49 -2.92 -15.29
CA LEU A 17 2.84 -2.37 -15.32
C LEU A 17 3.77 -3.28 -16.14
N ASP A 18 3.78 -4.59 -15.88
CA ASP A 18 4.58 -5.55 -16.65
C ASP A 18 4.17 -5.57 -18.14
N ASN A 19 2.87 -5.52 -18.44
CA ASN A 19 2.38 -5.44 -19.82
C ASN A 19 2.88 -4.17 -20.51
N VAL A 20 2.77 -3.01 -19.87
CA VAL A 20 3.23 -1.73 -20.43
C VAL A 20 4.75 -1.74 -20.57
N GLN A 21 5.50 -2.28 -19.61
CA GLN A 21 6.95 -2.40 -19.68
C GLN A 21 7.43 -3.32 -20.81
N ASN A 22 6.71 -4.39 -21.11
CA ASN A 22 7.00 -5.27 -22.25
C ASN A 22 6.46 -4.74 -23.59
N MET A 23 5.62 -3.71 -23.57
CA MET A 23 5.05 -3.08 -24.76
C MET A 23 5.99 -2.04 -25.38
N ASP A 24 5.96 -1.94 -26.70
CA ASP A 24 6.71 -0.92 -27.44
C ASP A 24 6.11 0.48 -27.22
N GLU A 25 6.94 1.52 -27.32
CA GLU A 25 6.50 2.90 -27.06
C GLU A 25 5.40 3.38 -28.02
N GLU A 26 5.43 2.97 -29.29
CA GLU A 26 4.37 3.30 -30.25
C GLU A 26 3.04 2.65 -29.87
N THR A 27 3.09 1.40 -29.39
CA THR A 27 1.91 0.66 -28.96
C THR A 27 1.35 1.27 -27.67
N ALA A 28 2.20 1.63 -26.70
CA ALA A 28 1.79 2.30 -25.47
C ALA A 28 1.11 3.64 -25.75
N ARG A 29 1.72 4.47 -26.60
CA ARG A 29 1.15 5.77 -27.04
C ARG A 29 -0.18 5.60 -27.76
N ARG A 30 -0.36 4.55 -28.56
CA ARG A 30 -1.62 4.29 -29.25
C ARG A 30 -2.73 3.78 -28.32
N VAL A 31 -2.40 2.90 -27.39
CA VAL A 31 -3.37 2.25 -26.49
C VAL A 31 -3.81 3.21 -25.39
N TYR A 32 -2.86 3.88 -24.75
CA TYR A 32 -3.11 4.74 -23.60
C TYR A 32 -3.22 6.23 -23.98
N ASN A 33 -2.96 6.59 -25.24
CA ASN A 33 -3.02 7.96 -25.73
C ASN A 33 -2.11 8.92 -24.93
N VAL A 34 -0.92 8.44 -24.57
CA VAL A 34 0.13 9.18 -23.85
C VAL A 34 1.22 9.66 -24.79
N ASP A 35 1.94 10.71 -24.43
CA ASP A 35 3.03 11.26 -25.25
C ASP A 35 4.24 10.33 -25.24
N CYS A 36 4.58 9.80 -24.06
CA CYS A 36 5.62 8.80 -23.90
C CYS A 36 5.17 7.63 -23.03
N LYS A 37 5.86 6.50 -23.18
CA LYS A 37 5.60 5.30 -22.37
C LYS A 37 5.85 5.54 -20.87
N ALA A 38 6.76 6.45 -20.53
CA ALA A 38 7.04 6.76 -19.13
C ALA A 38 5.83 7.38 -18.43
N ASP A 39 5.03 8.19 -19.13
CA ASP A 39 3.84 8.84 -18.54
C ASP A 39 2.84 7.80 -18.00
N ILE A 40 2.58 6.73 -18.77
CA ILE A 40 1.66 5.68 -18.32
C ILE A 40 2.26 4.81 -17.21
N ILE A 41 3.58 4.60 -17.23
CA ILE A 41 4.28 3.86 -16.17
C ILE A 41 4.20 4.64 -14.85
N GLU A 42 4.46 5.94 -14.88
CA GLU A 42 4.39 6.82 -13.71
C GLU A 42 3.00 6.81 -13.09
N VAL A 43 1.94 6.90 -13.91
CA VAL A 43 0.56 6.82 -13.41
C VAL A 43 0.26 5.48 -12.73
N ILE A 44 0.71 4.36 -13.32
CA ILE A 44 0.49 3.03 -12.71
C ILE A 44 1.29 2.90 -11.41
N GLU A 45 2.52 3.41 -11.37
CA GLU A 45 3.37 3.41 -10.17
C GLU A 45 2.76 4.27 -9.04
N GLU A 46 2.24 5.46 -9.35
CA GLU A 46 1.52 6.30 -8.36
C GLU A 46 0.27 5.62 -7.81
N GLU A 47 -0.47 4.87 -8.64
CA GLU A 47 -1.62 4.09 -8.20
C GLU A 47 -1.19 2.94 -7.29
N ILE A 48 -0.11 2.21 -7.63
CA ILE A 48 0.46 1.16 -6.77
C ILE A 48 0.85 1.74 -5.42
N ASP A 49 1.60 2.85 -5.39
CA ASP A 49 2.02 3.52 -4.16
C ASP A 49 0.82 3.91 -3.28
N THR A 50 -0.27 4.37 -3.91
CA THR A 50 -1.50 4.71 -3.19
C THR A 50 -2.13 3.47 -2.54
N TYR A 51 -2.22 2.36 -3.28
CA TYR A 51 -2.77 1.12 -2.74
C TYR A 51 -1.88 0.51 -1.65
N GLU A 52 -0.56 0.57 -1.81
CA GLU A 52 0.41 0.15 -0.81
C GLU A 52 0.33 1.01 0.45
N ALA A 53 0.17 2.33 0.33
CA ALA A 53 -0.03 3.23 1.47
C ALA A 53 -1.31 2.90 2.24
N ILE A 54 -2.40 2.54 1.53
CA ILE A 54 -3.65 2.11 2.18
C ILE A 54 -3.47 0.76 2.90
N LEU A 55 -2.70 -0.17 2.31
CA LEU A 55 -2.40 -1.49 2.89
C LEU A 55 -1.43 -1.44 4.06
N SER A 56 -0.41 -0.59 3.96
CA SER A 56 0.54 -0.30 5.03
C SER A 56 -0.16 0.38 6.21
N GLY A 57 -1.28 1.06 5.94
CA GLY A 57 -1.99 1.86 6.93
C GLY A 57 -1.14 3.05 7.38
N PRO A 58 -1.73 4.02 8.10
CA PRO A 58 -0.91 4.86 8.95
C PRO A 58 -0.13 3.93 9.88
N ASP A 59 1.16 4.20 10.11
CA ASP A 59 1.92 3.68 11.24
C ASP A 59 1.19 4.08 12.53
N THR A 60 0.08 3.42 12.86
CA THR A 60 -0.40 3.33 14.22
C THR A 60 0.44 2.25 14.87
N ASP A 61 1.67 2.63 15.21
CA ASP A 61 2.43 2.11 16.35
C ASP A 61 1.69 2.38 17.68
N GLU A 62 0.36 2.43 17.65
CA GLU A 62 -0.53 2.69 18.78
C GLU A 62 -1.46 1.49 18.92
N ASP A 63 -0.91 0.31 19.25
CA ASP A 63 -1.64 -0.66 20.10
C ASP A 63 -0.84 -1.91 20.53
N ASN A 64 0.47 -1.82 20.80
CA ASN A 64 1.21 -2.99 21.33
C ASN A 64 2.34 -2.70 22.32
N ASP A 65 2.26 -1.62 23.12
CA ASP A 65 3.10 -1.53 24.33
C ASP A 65 2.56 -0.55 25.38
N MET A 66 1.25 -0.60 25.65
CA MET A 66 0.77 -0.11 26.96
C MET A 66 1.30 -1.07 28.01
N ASP A 67 2.49 -0.75 28.53
CA ASP A 67 3.16 -1.51 29.58
C ASP A 67 2.26 -1.56 30.82
N TYR A 68 1.43 -2.61 30.89
CA TYR A 68 0.50 -2.87 31.98
C TYR A 68 1.27 -2.93 33.32
N ASP A 69 2.57 -3.21 33.28
CA ASP A 69 3.43 -3.28 34.45
C ASP A 69 3.73 -1.87 34.98
N ALA A 70 3.97 -0.91 34.09
CA ALA A 70 4.11 0.50 34.45
C ALA A 70 2.81 1.05 35.08
N LEU A 71 1.64 0.65 34.56
CA LEU A 71 0.35 1.04 35.13
C LEU A 71 0.10 0.41 36.52
N CYS A 72 0.42 -0.87 36.71
CA CYS A 72 0.33 -1.52 38.03
C CYS A 72 1.23 -0.86 39.08
N LEU A 73 2.43 -0.44 38.70
CA LEU A 73 3.38 0.25 39.58
C LEU A 73 2.90 1.65 39.98
N ILE A 74 2.37 2.43 39.04
CA ILE A 74 1.90 3.81 39.29
C ILE A 74 0.59 3.82 40.10
N GLN A 75 -0.32 2.87 39.84
CA GLN A 75 -1.63 2.82 40.50
C GLN A 75 -1.65 1.98 41.79
N GLY A 76 -0.51 1.36 42.17
CA GLY A 76 -0.40 0.55 43.39
C GLY A 76 -1.27 -0.71 43.37
N LEU A 77 -1.59 -1.22 42.18
CA LEU A 77 -2.42 -2.40 42.01
C LEU A 77 -1.55 -3.66 42.10
N SER A 78 -1.90 -4.58 43.00
CA SER A 78 -1.23 -5.87 43.12
C SER A 78 -1.60 -6.77 41.95
N ARG A 79 -0.60 -7.30 41.25
CA ARG A 79 -0.76 -8.17 40.06
C ARG A 79 -1.43 -9.52 40.36
N TYR A 80 -1.65 -9.84 41.64
CA TYR A 80 -2.17 -11.14 42.12
C TYR A 80 -3.23 -10.99 43.24
N ALA A 81 -4.15 -10.04 43.11
CA ALA A 81 -5.31 -9.92 44.02
C ALA A 81 -6.53 -10.68 43.48
#